data_AF-A0A1E3QRP1-F1
#
_entry.id   AF-A0A1E3QRP1-F1
#
_cell.length_a   1.000
_cell.length_b   1.000
_cell.length_c   1.000
_cell.angle_alpha   90.00
_cell.angle_beta   90.00
_cell.angle_gamma   90.00
#
_symmetry.space_group_name_H-M   'P 1'
#
loop_
_entity.id
_entity.type
_entity.pdbx_description
1 polymer ?
#
loop_
_entity_poly.entity_id
_entity_poly.type
_entity_poly.pdbx_seq_one_letter_code
_entity_poly.pdbx_strand_id
1 'polypeptide(L)'
;SKPKRKRNPRKRLTDDQKQAHNKIEKKYRININTKIAGLQLIIPWLSKEKMAFNTGRMQGENGDEIADSQRLNKSMILEKATDYILHIQKELERVSRENEELRGQISS
;
A
#
# COMPACT_ATOMS: atom_id res chain seq x y z
N SER A 1 -42.92 31.01 -1.00
CA SER A 1 -41.58 30.64 -1.50
C SER A 1 -40.56 30.93 -0.41
N LYS A 2 -39.79 29.94 0.08
CA LYS A 2 -38.78 30.16 1.14
C LYS A 2 -37.53 30.83 0.54
N PRO A 3 -36.91 31.81 1.20
CA PRO A 3 -35.76 32.52 0.65
C PRO A 3 -34.54 31.59 0.61
N LYS A 4 -33.92 31.46 -0.57
CA LYS A 4 -32.65 30.72 -0.74
C LYS A 4 -31.54 31.47 0.01
N ARG A 5 -31.00 30.87 1.08
CA ARG A 5 -29.83 31.39 1.81
C ARG A 5 -28.66 31.56 0.82
N LYS A 6 -28.20 32.81 0.62
CA LYS A 6 -26.96 33.09 -0.13
C LYS A 6 -25.80 32.46 0.62
N ARG A 7 -25.14 31.47 0.00
CA ARG A 7 -23.93 30.85 0.56
C ARG A 7 -22.80 31.87 0.47
N ASN A 8 -22.17 32.21 1.59
CA ASN A 8 -21.01 33.09 1.57
C ASN A 8 -19.91 32.52 0.64
N PRO A 9 -19.22 33.36 -0.14
CA PRO A 9 -18.16 32.90 -1.02
C PRO A 9 -17.05 32.26 -0.18
N ARG A 10 -16.60 31.06 -0.56
CA ARG A 10 -15.46 30.42 0.11
C ARG A 10 -14.23 31.30 -0.08
N LYS A 11 -13.60 31.72 1.03
CA LYS A 11 -12.31 32.42 0.98
C LYS A 11 -11.31 31.53 0.23
N ARG A 12 -10.68 32.08 -0.80
CA ARG A 12 -9.60 31.39 -1.53
C ARG A 12 -8.37 31.30 -0.62
N LEU A 13 -7.71 30.14 -0.61
CA LEU A 13 -6.44 29.96 0.08
C LEU A 13 -5.41 30.93 -0.49
N THR A 14 -4.59 31.53 0.38
CA THR A 14 -3.39 32.26 -0.05
C THR A 14 -2.37 31.30 -0.64
N ASP A 15 -1.40 31.81 -1.38
CA ASP A 15 -0.40 30.95 -2.03
C ASP A 15 0.47 30.21 -1.01
N ASP A 16 0.82 30.84 0.12
CA ASP A 16 1.50 30.17 1.23
C ASP A 16 0.66 29.02 1.81
N GLN A 17 -0.65 29.22 1.97
CA GLN A 17 -1.56 28.18 2.44
C GLN A 17 -1.66 27.03 1.43
N LYS A 18 -1.66 27.32 0.12
CA LYS A 18 -1.63 26.28 -0.93
C LYS A 18 -0.31 25.51 -0.90
N GLN A 19 0.83 26.20 -0.76
CA GLN A 19 2.14 25.57 -0.69
C GLN A 19 2.25 24.66 0.54
N ALA A 20 1.82 25.14 1.70
CA ALA A 20 1.78 24.34 2.93
C ALA A 20 0.87 23.12 2.77
N HIS A 21 -0.32 23.29 2.19
CA HIS A 21 -1.24 22.19 1.92
C HIS A 21 -0.63 21.15 0.97
N ASN A 22 -0.03 21.58 -0.13
CA ASN A 22 0.63 20.70 -1.10
C ASN A 22 1.78 19.90 -0.46
N LYS A 23 2.55 20.54 0.44
CA LYS A 23 3.63 19.86 1.19
C LYS A 23 3.08 18.77 2.10
N ILE A 24 1.99 19.05 2.81
CA ILE A 24 1.31 18.08 3.68
C ILE A 24 0.74 16.93 2.86
N GLU A 25 0.03 17.23 1.76
CA GLU A 25 -0.57 16.22 0.89
C GLU A 25 0.48 15.33 0.22
N LYS A 26 1.60 15.91 -0.24
CA LYS A 26 2.74 15.15 -0.77
C LYS A 26 3.29 14.16 0.27
N LYS A 27 3.47 14.62 1.51
CA LYS A 27 3.93 13.75 2.61
C LYS A 27 2.93 12.63 2.90
N TYR A 28 1.64 12.91 2.88
CA TYR A 28 0.57 11.92 3.04
C TYR A 28 0.59 10.85 1.93
N ARG A 29 0.64 11.28 0.66
CA ARG A 29 0.74 10.36 -0.48
C ARG A 29 1.98 9.48 -0.44
N ILE A 30 3.14 10.06 -0.08
CA ILE A 30 4.39 9.31 0.08
C ILE A 30 4.24 8.25 1.17
N ASN A 31 3.67 8.60 2.33
CA ASN A 31 3.45 7.66 3.42
C ASN A 31 2.60 6.46 2.98
N ILE A 32 1.47 6.71 2.32
CA ILE A 32 0.61 5.62 1.78
C ILE A 32 1.39 4.75 0.80
N ASN A 33 2.08 5.37 -0.15
CA ASN A 33 2.85 4.65 -1.16
C ASN A 33 3.93 3.78 -0.48
N THR A 34 4.65 4.30 0.49
CA THR A 34 5.66 3.54 1.24
C THR A 34 5.07 2.34 1.96
N LYS A 35 3.87 2.46 2.54
CA LYS A 35 3.18 1.33 3.16
C LYS A 35 2.77 0.26 2.15
N ILE A 36 2.21 0.65 1.01
CA ILE A 36 1.85 -0.28 -0.08
C ILE A 36 3.10 -0.99 -0.61
N ALA A 37 4.20 -0.25 -0.77
CA ALA A 37 5.48 -0.83 -1.16
C ALA A 37 6.01 -1.83 -0.12
N GLY A 38 5.86 -1.54 1.16
CA GLY A 38 6.17 -2.48 2.24
C GLY A 38 5.38 -3.79 2.14
N LEU A 39 4.09 -3.71 1.79
CA LEU A 39 3.27 -4.91 1.55
C LEU A 39 3.77 -5.74 0.38
N GLN A 40 4.23 -5.11 -0.71
CA GLN A 40 4.79 -5.84 -1.84
C GLN A 40 6.07 -6.60 -1.45
N LEU A 41 6.95 -5.98 -0.64
CA LEU A 41 8.24 -6.57 -0.27
C LEU A 41 8.10 -7.82 0.61
N ILE A 42 7.05 -7.92 1.42
CA ILE A 42 6.80 -9.10 2.27
C ILE A 42 6.18 -10.28 1.51
N ILE A 43 5.65 -10.05 0.31
CA ILE A 43 5.04 -11.09 -0.52
C ILE A 43 6.16 -11.72 -1.37
N PRO A 44 6.51 -13.00 -1.16
CA PRO A 44 7.75 -13.59 -1.70
C PRO A 44 7.90 -13.42 -3.21
N TRP A 45 6.82 -13.64 -3.97
CA TRP A 45 6.82 -13.56 -5.43
C TRP A 45 6.73 -12.13 -5.98
N LEU A 46 6.17 -11.18 -5.23
CA LEU A 46 6.06 -9.79 -5.67
C LEU A 46 7.27 -8.93 -5.31
N SER A 47 8.11 -9.38 -4.37
CA SER A 47 9.25 -8.60 -3.85
C SER A 47 10.25 -8.14 -4.92
N LYS A 48 10.38 -8.89 -6.02
CA LYS A 48 11.31 -8.60 -7.13
C LYS A 48 10.71 -7.71 -8.22
N GLU A 49 9.40 -7.44 -8.17
CA GLU A 49 8.71 -6.70 -9.23
C GLU A 49 8.84 -5.18 -9.06
N LYS A 50 8.83 -4.45 -10.18
CA LYS A 50 8.90 -2.98 -10.15
C LYS A 50 7.54 -2.39 -9.78
N MET A 51 7.57 -1.36 -8.92
CA MET A 51 6.37 -0.61 -8.55
C MET A 51 5.99 0.42 -9.62
N ALA A 52 4.69 0.60 -9.85
CA ALA A 52 4.16 1.65 -10.73
C ALA A 52 4.13 3.06 -10.10
N PHE A 53 4.44 3.19 -8.81
CA PHE A 53 4.25 4.44 -8.07
C PHE A 53 5.49 4.86 -7.25
N ASN A 54 5.60 6.16 -6.96
CA ASN A 54 6.72 6.75 -6.24
C ASN A 54 6.57 6.62 -4.70
N THR A 55 7.58 6.09 -4.02
CA THR A 55 7.66 5.94 -2.55
C THR A 55 8.53 7.00 -1.86
N GLY A 56 9.04 7.99 -2.60
CA GLY A 56 9.91 9.04 -2.05
C GLY A 56 11.33 8.57 -1.68
N ARG A 57 11.61 7.27 -1.70
CA ARG A 57 12.96 6.67 -1.54
C ARG A 57 13.70 6.51 -2.87
N MET A 58 12.96 6.39 -3.98
CA MET A 58 13.47 6.29 -5.35
C MET A 58 13.42 7.66 -6.03
N GLN A 59 14.09 8.65 -5.43
CA GLN A 59 14.33 9.95 -6.04
C GLN A 59 15.83 10.07 -6.36
N GLY A 60 16.33 9.06 -7.04
CA GLY A 60 17.67 9.00 -7.60
C GLY A 60 17.56 8.15 -8.84
N GLU A 61 17.93 8.75 -9.97
CA GLU A 61 18.12 8.11 -11.27
C GLU A 61 16.86 7.86 -12.12
N ASN A 62 16.72 8.75 -13.11
CA ASN A 62 16.18 8.49 -14.45
C ASN A 62 14.68 8.23 -14.53
N GLY A 63 13.94 9.33 -14.68
CA GLY A 63 12.55 9.33 -15.05
C GLY A 63 12.27 9.07 -16.52
N ASP A 64 13.01 8.21 -17.22
CA ASP A 64 12.77 7.92 -18.64
C ASP A 64 12.77 6.41 -18.95
N GLU A 65 11.68 6.00 -19.59
CA GLU A 65 11.62 4.99 -20.66
C GLU A 65 12.05 3.54 -20.35
N ILE A 66 11.24 2.79 -19.59
CA ILE A 66 11.16 1.33 -19.78
C ILE A 66 9.70 0.88 -19.76
N ALA A 67 9.31 0.22 -20.86
CA ALA A 67 8.00 -0.27 -21.30
C ALA A 67 6.95 -0.64 -20.23
N ASP A 68 5.72 -0.27 -20.58
CA ASP A 68 4.50 -0.14 -19.78
C ASP A 68 3.69 -1.45 -19.59
N SER A 69 4.31 -2.57 -19.21
CA SER A 69 3.54 -3.84 -19.05
C SER A 69 3.85 -4.70 -17.83
N GLN A 70 4.87 -4.40 -17.02
CA GLN A 70 5.28 -5.26 -15.89
C GLN A 70 5.39 -4.53 -14.54
N ARG A 71 4.66 -3.43 -14.35
CA ARG A 71 4.66 -2.69 -13.07
C ARG A 71 3.42 -3.06 -12.25
N LEU A 72 3.63 -3.50 -11.01
CA LEU A 72 2.51 -3.77 -10.11
C LEU A 72 1.79 -2.47 -9.75
N ASN A 73 0.49 -2.47 -9.98
CA ASN A 73 -0.39 -1.40 -9.54
C ASN A 73 -0.80 -1.61 -8.08
N LYS A 74 -1.33 -0.55 -7.46
CA LYS A 74 -1.74 -0.58 -6.04
C LYS A 74 -2.83 -1.60 -5.75
N SER A 75 -3.79 -1.79 -6.67
CA SER A 75 -4.91 -2.71 -6.47
C SER A 75 -4.42 -4.16 -6.40
N MET A 76 -3.57 -4.56 -7.33
CA MET A 76 -3.00 -5.92 -7.38
C MET A 76 -2.15 -6.22 -6.15
N ILE A 77 -1.35 -5.25 -5.67
CA ILE A 77 -0.55 -5.45 -4.45
C ILE A 77 -1.47 -5.69 -3.24
N LEU A 78 -2.57 -4.94 -3.12
CA LEU A 78 -3.51 -5.10 -2.01
C LEU A 78 -4.28 -6.42 -2.09
N GLU A 79 -4.71 -6.82 -3.29
CA GLU A 79 -5.35 -8.11 -3.54
C GLU A 79 -4.41 -9.27 -3.17
N LYS A 80 -3.19 -9.27 -3.71
CA LYS A 80 -2.19 -10.31 -3.42
C LYS A 80 -1.73 -10.32 -1.97
N ALA A 81 -1.71 -9.18 -1.29
CA ALA A 81 -1.45 -9.11 0.15
C ALA A 81 -2.55 -9.83 0.93
N THR A 82 -3.80 -9.67 0.53
CA THR A 82 -4.95 -10.36 1.15
C THR A 82 -4.85 -11.86 0.92
N ASP A 83 -4.59 -12.29 -0.32
CA ASP A 83 -4.37 -13.70 -0.67
C ASP A 83 -3.25 -14.33 0.17
N TYR A 84 -2.14 -13.60 0.33
CA TYR A 84 -0.99 -14.10 1.07
C TYR A 84 -1.26 -14.23 2.57
N ILE A 85 -2.01 -13.30 3.17
CA ILE A 85 -2.43 -13.42 4.58
C ILE A 85 -3.26 -14.69 4.78
N LEU A 86 -4.24 -14.94 3.90
CA LEU A 86 -5.08 -16.15 3.98
C LEU A 86 -4.26 -17.43 3.78
N HIS A 87 -3.31 -17.41 2.85
CA HIS A 87 -2.40 -18.53 2.64
C HIS A 87 -1.58 -18.86 3.89
N ILE A 88 -0.96 -17.85 4.52
CA ILE A 88 -0.15 -18.03 5.73
C ILE A 88 -1.00 -18.51 6.91
N GLN A 89 -2.23 -18.01 7.07
CA GLN A 89 -3.15 -18.48 8.12
C GLN A 89 -3.45 -19.98 7.97
N LYS A 90 -3.74 -20.43 6.73
CA LYS A 90 -4.00 -21.84 6.44
C LYS A 90 -2.78 -22.72 6.70
N GLU A 91 -1.59 -22.27 6.28
CA GLU A 91 -0.35 -23.02 6.53
C GLU A 91 -0.03 -23.09 8.03
N LEU A 92 -0.30 -22.02 8.79
CA LEU A 92 -0.11 -22.02 10.25
C LEU A 92 -1.02 -23.06 10.93
N GLU A 93 -2.30 -23.14 10.54
CA GLU A 93 -3.22 -24.16 11.06
C GLU A 93 -2.75 -25.58 10.73
N ARG A 94 -2.30 -25.80 9.49
CA ARG A 94 -1.77 -27.09 9.04
C ARG A 94 -0.56 -27.52 9.86
N VAL A 95 0.43 -26.63 10.00
CA VAL A 95 1.66 -26.88 10.76
C VAL A 95 1.38 -27.04 12.26
N SER A 96 0.41 -26.30 12.80
CA SER A 96 0.00 -26.46 14.21
C SER A 96 -0.58 -27.84 14.47
N ARG A 97 -1.45 -28.33 13.59
CA ARG A 97 -2.04 -29.68 13.68
C ARG A 97 -0.98 -30.77 13.58
N GLU A 98 -0.09 -30.65 12.60
CA GLU A 98 1.02 -31.59 12.41
C GLU A 98 1.92 -31.65 13.65
N ASN A 99 2.24 -30.49 14.25
CA ASN A 99 3.00 -30.45 15.50
C ASN A 99 2.27 -31.10 16.67
N GLU A 100 0.95 -30.92 16.78
CA GLU A 100 0.14 -31.53 17.83
C GLU A 100 0.14 -33.07 17.71
N GLU A 101 -0.05 -33.58 16.50
CA GLU A 101 0.00 -35.02 16.20
C GLU A 101 1.38 -35.62 16.53
N LEU A 102 2.47 -34.98 16.07
CA LEU A 102 3.83 -35.44 16.34
C LEU A 102 4.18 -35.39 17.84
N ARG A 103 3.72 -34.36 18.56
CA ARG A 103 3.89 -34.27 20.02
C ARG A 103 3.09 -35.35 20.75
N GLY A 104 1.90 -35.67 20.28
CA GLY A 104 1.09 -36.77 20.81
C GLY A 104 1.78 -38.14 20.65
N GLN A 105 2.46 -38.36 19.53
CA GLN A 105 3.25 -39.58 19.28
C GLN A 105 4.49 -39.69 20.17
N ILE A 106 5.18 -38.58 20.46
CA ILE A 106 6.36 -38.57 21.34
C ILE A 106 5.98 -38.74 22.82
N SER A 107 4.80 -38.25 23.21
CA SER A 107 4.32 -38.32 24.59
C SER A 107 3.63 -39.65 24.95
N SER A 108 3.41 -40.53 23.97
CA SER A 108 2.87 -41.88 24.17
C SER A 108 3.99 -42.92 24.22
#